data_AF-A0A1I4I993-F1
#
_entry.id   AF-A0A1I4I993-F1
#
_cell.length_a   1.000
_cell.length_b   1.000
_cell.length_c   1.000
_cell.angle_alpha   90.00
_cell.angle_beta   90.00
_cell.angle_gamma   90.00
#
_symmetry.space_group_name_H-M   'P 1'
#
loop_
_entity.id
_entity.type
_entity.pdbx_description
1 polymer ?
#
loop_
_entity_poly.entity_id
_entity_poly.type
_entity_poly.pdbx_seq_one_letter_code
_entity_poly.pdbx_strand_id
1 'polypeptide(L)'
;MQNYILFEEYITLGQVIKELAIVNTGGQAKLFLAENEGNIFLNKEAENRRGKKLRAGDVLEIPEFGLILSFVQASAEEIAEREEDKAEEERVKALVKKMNAQVKTQKPKKAAKPRFPGAK
;
A
#
# COMPACT_ATOMS: atom_id res chain seq x y z
N MET A 1 12.00 -6.25 -20.56
CA MET A 1 10.64 -6.64 -20.13
C MET A 1 10.79 -7.49 -18.88
N GLN A 2 10.28 -7.03 -17.75
CA GLN A 2 10.30 -7.77 -16.49
C GLN A 2 8.90 -8.28 -16.17
N ASN A 3 8.80 -9.48 -15.59
CA ASN A 3 7.52 -10.05 -15.19
C ASN A 3 7.28 -9.74 -13.72
N TYR A 4 6.11 -9.19 -13.43
CA TYR A 4 5.65 -8.92 -12.07
C TYR A 4 4.58 -9.96 -11.70
N ILE A 5 4.86 -10.76 -10.68
CA ILE A 5 3.95 -11.81 -10.21
C ILE A 5 2.93 -11.21 -9.25
N LEU A 6 1.66 -11.27 -9.62
CA LEU A 6 0.54 -10.87 -8.79
C LEU A 6 0.11 -12.02 -7.90
N PHE A 7 0.26 -11.82 -6.59
CA PHE A 7 -0.27 -12.73 -5.56
C PHE A 7 -1.70 -12.39 -5.14
N GLU A 8 -2.19 -11.21 -5.51
CA GLU A 8 -3.55 -10.73 -5.21
C GLU A 8 -4.34 -10.58 -6.51
N GLU A 9 -5.67 -10.38 -6.41
CA GLU A 9 -6.53 -10.16 -7.60
C GLU A 9 -6.08 -8.96 -8.44
N TYR A 10 -5.53 -7.93 -7.79
CA TYR A 10 -5.00 -6.74 -8.44
C TYR A 10 -3.94 -6.07 -7.57
N ILE A 11 -3.09 -5.27 -8.19
CA ILE A 11 -2.20 -4.32 -7.51
C ILE A 11 -2.56 -2.90 -7.94
N THR A 12 -2.29 -1.89 -7.11
CA THR A 12 -2.49 -0.50 -7.53
C THR A 12 -1.22 0.10 -8.14
N LEU A 13 -1.37 1.04 -9.08
CA LEU A 13 -0.25 1.71 -9.73
C LEU A 13 0.73 2.32 -8.71
N GLY A 14 0.20 2.94 -7.65
CA GLY A 14 1.03 3.49 -6.59
C GLY A 14 1.81 2.45 -5.78
N GLN A 15 1.29 1.23 -5.62
CA GLN A 15 2.02 0.14 -4.97
C GLN A 15 3.16 -0.35 -5.86
N VAL A 16 2.89 -0.54 -7.16
CA VAL A 16 3.93 -0.93 -8.13
C VAL A 16 5.08 0.08 -8.13
N ILE A 17 4.79 1.37 -8.23
CA ILE A 17 5.83 2.44 -8.24
C ILE A 17 6.66 2.41 -6.96
N LYS A 18 6.05 2.11 -5.81
CA LYS A 18 6.77 1.95 -4.54
C LYS A 18 7.66 0.70 -4.56
N GLU A 19 7.18 -0.42 -5.09
CA GLU A 19 7.94 -1.67 -5.16
C GLU A 19 9.10 -1.61 -6.14
N LEU A 20 8.96 -0.83 -7.21
CA LEU A 20 10.06 -0.50 -8.12
C LEU A 20 11.12 0.43 -7.50
N ALA A 21 10.96 0.79 -6.22
CA ALA A 21 11.83 1.70 -5.48
C ALA A 21 11.99 3.08 -6.15
N ILE A 22 11.04 3.47 -7.01
CA ILE A 22 11.01 4.80 -7.64
C ILE A 22 10.71 5.86 -6.58
N VAL A 23 9.86 5.51 -5.60
CA VAL A 23 9.49 6.39 -4.48
C VAL A 23 9.66 5.68 -3.14
N ASN A 24 10.15 6.40 -2.14
CA ASN A 24 10.43 5.83 -0.81
C ASN A 24 9.21 5.89 0.12
N THR A 25 8.26 6.78 -0.14
CA THR A 25 7.07 6.97 0.68
C THR A 25 5.79 7.05 -0.15
N GLY A 26 4.65 6.68 0.44
CA GLY A 26 3.36 6.79 -0.24
C GLY A 26 2.92 8.23 -0.54
N GLY A 27 3.46 9.22 0.17
CA GLY A 27 3.29 10.64 -0.13
C GLY A 27 4.04 11.07 -1.39
N GLN A 28 5.27 10.57 -1.57
CA GLN A 28 6.07 10.80 -2.78
C GLN A 28 5.41 10.17 -4.01
N ALA A 29 4.77 9.01 -3.88
CA ALA A 29 4.03 8.39 -4.98
C ALA A 29 2.98 9.33 -5.60
N LYS A 30 2.31 10.16 -4.79
CA LYS A 30 1.32 11.12 -5.28
C LYS A 30 1.98 12.24 -6.10
N LEU A 31 3.08 12.78 -5.60
CA LEU A 31 3.81 13.88 -6.28
C LEU A 31 4.45 13.37 -7.57
N PHE A 32 5.11 12.21 -7.51
CA PHE A 32 5.72 11.56 -8.66
C PHE A 32 4.71 11.33 -9.79
N LEU A 33 3.51 10.82 -9.47
CA LEU A 33 2.45 10.62 -10.47
C LEU A 33 1.91 11.93 -11.08
N ALA A 34 1.96 13.02 -10.33
CA ALA A 34 1.54 14.34 -10.81
C ALA A 34 2.62 15.03 -11.63
N GLU A 35 3.90 14.84 -11.28
CA GLU A 35 5.04 15.40 -12.01
C GLU A 35 5.29 14.65 -13.32
N ASN A 36 5.09 13.33 -13.33
CA ASN A 36 5.30 12.45 -14.48
C ASN A 36 3.99 12.09 -15.18
N GLU A 37 3.05 13.04 -15.17
CA GLU A 37 1.77 12.95 -15.87
C GLU A 37 2.03 12.81 -17.39
N GLY A 38 1.74 11.64 -17.94
CA GLY A 38 1.99 11.32 -19.37
C GLY A 38 3.27 10.53 -19.65
N ASN A 39 4.09 10.23 -18.64
CA ASN A 39 5.28 9.36 -18.76
C ASN A 39 5.05 7.94 -18.23
N ILE A 40 3.84 7.63 -17.82
CA ILE A 40 3.46 6.32 -17.29
C ILE A 40 2.33 5.80 -18.16
N PHE A 41 2.57 4.66 -18.79
CA PHE A 41 1.67 4.07 -19.75
C PHE A 41 1.19 2.71 -19.26
N LEU A 42 -0.12 2.55 -19.10
CA LEU A 42 -0.75 1.28 -18.85
C LEU A 42 -1.40 0.81 -20.14
N ASN A 43 -0.93 -0.32 -20.68
CA ASN A 43 -1.44 -0.87 -21.94
C ASN A 43 -1.46 0.17 -23.09
N LYS A 44 -0.40 0.99 -23.17
CA LYS A 44 -0.22 2.10 -24.13
C LYS A 44 -1.09 3.34 -23.90
N GLU A 45 -1.88 3.38 -22.83
CA GLU A 45 -2.64 4.58 -22.43
C GLU A 45 -1.92 5.30 -21.28
N ALA A 46 -1.79 6.62 -21.37
CA ALA A 46 -1.23 7.42 -20.29
C ALA A 46 -2.11 7.30 -19.03
N GLU A 47 -1.52 6.87 -17.92
CA GLU A 47 -2.21 6.63 -16.66
C GLU A 47 -1.44 7.25 -15.50
N ASN A 48 -2.09 8.17 -14.80
CA ASN A 48 -1.55 8.93 -13.68
C ASN A 48 -2.30 8.65 -12.36
N ARG A 49 -3.36 7.84 -12.38
CA ARG A 49 -4.16 7.57 -11.20
C ARG A 49 -3.46 6.55 -10.33
N ARG A 50 -2.95 7.00 -9.18
CA ARG A 50 -2.36 6.15 -8.14
C ARG A 50 -3.21 4.93 -7.78
N GLY A 51 -4.53 5.13 -7.76
CA GLY A 51 -5.51 4.11 -7.39
C GLY A 51 -5.97 3.20 -8.55
N LYS A 52 -5.40 3.34 -9.75
CA LYS A 52 -5.71 2.44 -10.86
C LYS A 52 -5.29 1.03 -10.46
N LYS A 53 -6.20 0.07 -10.63
CA LYS A 53 -5.98 -1.35 -10.36
C LYS A 53 -5.41 -1.98 -11.63
N LEU A 54 -4.25 -2.61 -11.52
CA LEU A 54 -3.60 -3.41 -12.53
C LEU A 54 -3.86 -4.88 -12.22
N ARG A 55 -4.20 -5.64 -13.26
CA ARG A 55 -4.50 -7.07 -13.20
C ARG A 55 -3.51 -7.86 -14.04
N ALA A 56 -3.54 -9.17 -13.89
CA ALA A 56 -2.73 -10.05 -14.72
C ALA A 56 -3.11 -9.87 -16.20
N GLY A 57 -2.09 -9.78 -17.05
CA GLY A 57 -2.22 -9.43 -18.46
C GLY A 57 -1.97 -7.96 -18.78
N ASP A 58 -1.97 -7.07 -17.78
CA ASP A 58 -1.63 -5.67 -18.00
C ASP A 58 -0.12 -5.50 -18.27
N VAL A 59 0.22 -4.43 -18.99
CA VAL A 59 1.61 -4.02 -19.25
C VAL A 59 1.78 -2.59 -18.80
N LEU A 60 2.71 -2.36 -17.87
CA LEU A 60 3.09 -1.03 -17.41
C LEU A 60 4.43 -0.64 -18.02
N GLU A 61 4.46 0.51 -18.66
CA GLU A 61 5.64 1.09 -19.28
C GLU A 61 5.91 2.47 -18.69
N ILE A 62 7.16 2.68 -18.29
CA ILE A 62 7.65 3.93 -17.72
C ILE A 62 8.91 4.33 -18.51
N PRO A 63 8.76 5.05 -19.65
CA PRO A 63 9.87 5.39 -20.53
C PRO A 63 10.95 6.23 -19.82
N GLU A 64 10.56 7.05 -18.86
CA GLU A 64 11.47 7.88 -18.06
C GLU A 64 12.55 7.07 -17.32
N PHE A 65 12.21 5.86 -16.89
CA PHE A 65 13.12 4.92 -16.24
C PHE A 65 13.53 3.76 -17.14
N GLY A 66 13.05 3.72 -18.39
CA GLY A 66 13.24 2.60 -19.31
C GLY A 66 12.67 1.27 -18.78
N LEU A 67 11.63 1.32 -17.94
CA LEU A 67 11.05 0.14 -17.30
C LEU A 67 9.81 -0.33 -18.06
N ILE A 68 9.74 -1.64 -18.31
CA ILE A 68 8.57 -2.29 -18.92
C ILE A 68 8.26 -3.55 -18.11
N LEU A 69 7.09 -3.57 -17.49
CA LEU A 69 6.59 -4.61 -16.60
C LEU A 69 5.37 -5.28 -17.21
N SER A 70 5.35 -6.61 -17.22
CA SER A 70 4.16 -7.39 -17.57
C SER A 70 3.64 -8.09 -16.33
N PHE A 71 2.37 -7.88 -16.01
CA PHE A 71 1.74 -8.48 -14.85
C PHE A 71 1.27 -9.89 -15.17
N VAL A 72 1.67 -10.86 -14.35
CA VAL A 72 1.31 -12.27 -14.50
C VAL A 72 0.70 -12.75 -13.19
N GLN A 73 -0.39 -13.52 -13.25
CA GLN A 73 -0.99 -14.07 -12.04
C GLN A 73 -0.10 -15.20 -11.51
N ALA A 74 0.16 -15.22 -10.19
CA ALA A 74 0.75 -16.37 -9.54
C ALA A 74 -0.14 -17.60 -9.74
N SER A 75 0.45 -18.80 -9.64
CA SER A 75 -0.33 -20.03 -9.74
C SER A 75 -1.39 -20.09 -8.63
N ALA A 76 -2.59 -20.59 -8.95
CA ALA A 76 -3.72 -20.60 -8.02
C ALA A 76 -3.42 -21.38 -6.72
N GLU A 77 -2.49 -22.34 -6.78
CA GLU A 77 -2.05 -23.16 -5.65
C GLU A 77 -1.25 -22.33 -4.62
N GLU A 78 -0.36 -21.45 -5.07
CA GLU A 78 0.45 -20.59 -4.19
C GLU A 78 -0.35 -19.39 -3.63
N ILE A 79 -1.39 -18.95 -4.34
CA ILE A 79 -2.30 -17.89 -3.86
C ILE A 79 -3.14 -18.40 -2.69
N ALA A 80 -3.65 -19.63 -2.78
CA ALA A 80 -4.49 -20.22 -1.75
C ALA A 80 -3.74 -20.42 -0.42
N GLU A 81 -2.50 -20.93 -0.47
CA GLU A 81 -1.69 -21.19 0.72
C GLU A 81 -1.32 -19.87 1.43
N ARG A 82 -1.04 -18.82 0.67
CA ARG A 82 -0.69 -17.49 1.21
C ARG A 82 -1.91 -16.70 1.71
N GLU A 83 -3.10 -16.96 1.15
CA GLU A 83 -4.36 -16.45 1.72
C GLU A 83 -4.63 -17.06 3.10
N GLU A 84 -4.31 -18.34 3.31
CA GLU A 84 -4.42 -18.98 4.63
C GLU A 84 -3.46 -18.33 5.66
N ASP A 85 -2.21 -18.11 5.29
CA ASP A 85 -1.22 -17.43 6.14
C ASP A 85 -1.62 -15.97 6.46
N LYS A 86 -2.09 -15.21 5.45
CA LYS A 86 -2.58 -13.84 5.66
C LYS A 86 -3.80 -13.81 6.58
N ALA A 87 -4.71 -14.77 6.44
CA ALA A 87 -5.88 -14.87 7.31
C ALA A 87 -5.49 -15.15 8.76
N GLU A 88 -4.43 -15.95 8.98
CA GLU A 88 -3.88 -16.16 10.32
C GLU A 88 -3.25 -14.88 10.88
N GLU A 89 -2.44 -14.15 10.09
CA GLU A 89 -1.88 -12.86 10.51
C GLU A 89 -2.97 -11.83 10.84
N GLU A 90 -4.05 -11.77 10.09
CA GLU A 90 -5.17 -10.86 10.35
C GLU A 90 -5.87 -11.21 11.66
N ARG A 91 -6.02 -12.50 11.96
CA ARG A 91 -6.55 -12.97 13.24
C ARG A 91 -5.62 -12.58 14.40
N VAL A 92 -4.31 -12.72 14.22
CA VAL A 92 -3.31 -12.30 15.22
C VAL A 92 -3.33 -10.78 15.41
N LYS A 93 -3.35 -10.00 14.33
CA LYS A 93 -3.48 -8.53 14.38
C LYS A 93 -4.76 -8.11 15.08
N ALA A 94 -5.88 -8.79 14.84
CA ALA A 94 -7.15 -8.54 15.53
C ALA A 94 -7.07 -8.88 17.03
N LEU A 95 -6.41 -9.98 17.39
CA LEU A 95 -6.20 -10.38 18.78
C LEU A 95 -5.30 -9.37 19.52
N VAL A 96 -4.17 -8.98 18.92
CA VAL A 96 -3.24 -7.98 19.47
C VAL A 96 -3.91 -6.62 19.61
N LYS A 97 -4.75 -6.22 18.65
CA LYS A 97 -5.54 -4.97 18.74
C LYS A 97 -6.53 -5.00 19.90
N LYS A 98 -7.22 -6.12 20.11
CA LYS A 98 -8.12 -6.32 21.25
C LYS A 98 -7.34 -6.29 22.58
N MET A 99 -6.18 -6.96 22.64
CA MET A 99 -5.31 -6.98 23.82
C MET A 99 -4.79 -5.58 24.16
N ASN A 100 -4.28 -4.84 23.17
CA ASN A 100 -3.80 -3.46 23.37
C ASN A 100 -4.93 -2.47 23.74
N ALA A 101 -6.16 -2.70 23.28
CA ALA A 101 -7.31 -1.89 23.69
C ALA A 101 -7.66 -2.11 25.17
N GLN A 102 -7.61 -3.36 25.66
CA GLN A 102 -7.85 -3.71 27.06
C GLN A 102 -6.74 -3.21 28.00
N VAL A 103 -5.49 -3.17 27.54
CA VAL A 103 -4.39 -2.55 28.31
C VAL A 103 -4.56 -1.03 28.44
N LYS A 104 -5.10 -0.36 27.41
CA LYS A 104 -5.35 1.10 27.44
C LYS A 104 -6.47 1.51 28.39
N THR A 105 -7.48 0.68 28.63
CA THR A 105 -8.58 0.98 29.56
C THR A 105 -8.17 0.90 31.03
N GLN A 106 -7.01 0.31 31.34
CA GLN A 106 -6.44 0.26 32.69
C GLN A 106 -5.45 1.41 33.00
N LYS A 107 -5.26 2.40 32.10
CA LYS A 107 -4.41 3.56 32.41
C LYS A 107 -5.01 4.35 33.59
N PRO A 108 -4.21 4.68 34.64
CA PRO A 108 -4.70 5.48 35.75
C PRO A 108 -5.16 6.84 35.25
N LYS A 109 -6.34 7.30 35.72
CA LYS A 109 -6.89 8.62 35.37
C LYS A 109 -5.83 9.69 35.64
N LYS A 110 -5.35 10.37 34.58
CA LYS A 110 -4.46 11.52 34.72
C LYS A 110 -5.16 12.56 35.60
N ALA A 111 -4.57 12.86 36.76
CA ALA A 111 -5.04 13.94 37.62
C ALA A 111 -5.09 15.25 36.83
N ALA A 112 -6.19 15.98 36.94
CA ALA A 112 -6.39 17.26 36.26
C ALA A 112 -5.29 18.25 36.68
N LYS A 113 -4.74 19.00 35.72
CA LYS A 113 -3.78 20.07 36.00
C LYS A 113 -4.43 21.08 36.97
N PRO A 114 -3.74 21.55 38.03
CA PRO A 114 -4.31 22.49 38.99
C PRO A 114 -4.67 23.80 38.27
N ARG A 115 -5.92 24.24 38.42
CA ARG A 115 -6.37 25.55 37.94
C ARG A 115 -5.91 26.59 38.95
N PHE A 116 -4.87 27.36 38.60
CA PHE A 116 -4.51 28.54 39.38
C PHE A 116 -5.58 29.64 39.16
N PRO A 117 -6.25 30.12 40.22
CA PRO A 117 -7.15 31.25 40.10
C PRO A 117 -6.35 32.54 40.23
N GLY A 118 -6.42 33.40 39.20
CA GLY A 118 -6.05 34.80 39.34
C GLY A 118 -5.06 35.31 38.30
N ALA A 119 -5.58 36.09 37.35
CA ALA A 119 -4.94 37.34 36.99
C ALA A 119 -6.00 38.42 37.19
N LYS A 120 -5.69 39.38 38.07
CA LYS A 120 -6.45 40.62 38.27
C LYS A 120 -6.31 41.52 37.05
#